data_AF-A0A1I6DG26-F1
#
_entry.id   AF-A0A1I6DG26-F1
#
_cell.length_a   1.000
_cell.length_b   1.000
_cell.length_c   1.000
_cell.angle_alpha   90.00
_cell.angle_beta   90.00
_cell.angle_gamma   90.00
#
_symmetry.space_group_name_H-M   'P 1'
#
loop_
_entity.id
_entity.type
_entity.pdbx_description
1 polymer ?
#
loop_
_entity_poly.entity_id
_entity_poly.type
_entity_poly.pdbx_seq_one_letter_code
_entity_poly.pdbx_strand_id
1 'polypeptide(L)'
;MERHYRALEKVRRRILQMPNVRGVGVGYKQVGSTRTDKPAIIVFVEKKVSVKDLSRGERIPGKINGLETDVIEIGRVRLMERVQKIRPALPGSSIGHYKISAGTFGAVVKDKKTGEKLILSNNHILANGSNGSDGRAMIGDPILQPGACDTLLKK
;
A
#
# COMPACT_ATOMS: atom_id res chain seq x y z
N MET A 1 -19.86 13.38 -3.66
CA MET A 1 -18.93 12.64 -2.78
C MET A 1 -18.56 13.37 -1.49
N GLU A 2 -18.70 14.69 -1.40
CA GLU A 2 -18.27 15.46 -0.20
C GLU A 2 -18.92 14.98 1.11
N ARG A 3 -20.22 14.66 1.10
CA ARG A 3 -20.93 14.07 2.25
C ARG A 3 -20.29 12.76 2.72
N HIS A 4 -19.81 11.92 1.79
CA HIS A 4 -19.13 10.65 2.10
C HIS A 4 -17.78 10.88 2.75
N TYR A 5 -17.00 11.85 2.27
CA TYR A 5 -15.72 12.21 2.90
C TYR A 5 -15.92 12.74 4.32
N ARG A 6 -16.90 13.63 4.54
CA ARG A 6 -17.23 14.11 5.90
C ARG A 6 -17.71 12.98 6.82
N ALA A 7 -18.50 12.04 6.30
CA ALA A 7 -18.93 10.87 7.07
C ALA A 7 -17.76 9.94 7.39
N LEU A 8 -16.86 9.70 6.42
CA LEU A 8 -15.65 8.91 6.59
C LEU A 8 -14.79 9.46 7.72
N GLU A 9 -14.46 10.75 7.70
CA GLU A 9 -13.61 11.37 8.72
C GLU A 9 -14.14 11.18 10.15
N LYS A 10 -15.47 11.20 10.33
CA LYS A 10 -16.10 10.96 11.64
C LYS A 10 -15.99 9.52 12.14
N VAL A 11 -15.98 8.54 11.23
CA VAL A 11 -16.02 7.10 11.60
C VAL A 11 -14.69 6.38 11.42
N ARG A 12 -13.75 6.99 10.69
CA ARG A 12 -12.50 6.38 10.23
C ARG A 12 -11.74 5.70 11.35
N ARG A 13 -11.48 6.43 12.44
CA ARG A 13 -10.73 5.90 13.60
C ARG A 13 -11.41 4.67 14.20
N ARG A 14 -12.73 4.69 14.40
CA ARG A 14 -13.48 3.58 14.98
C ARG A 14 -13.48 2.35 14.08
N ILE A 15 -13.69 2.54 12.78
CA ILE A 15 -13.73 1.44 11.80
C ILE A 15 -12.36 0.78 11.65
N LEU A 16 -11.28 1.57 11.60
CA LEU A 16 -9.92 1.06 11.50
C LEU A 16 -9.46 0.28 12.75
N GLN A 17 -10.12 0.46 13.90
CA GLN A 17 -9.83 -0.30 15.12
C GLN A 17 -10.49 -1.69 15.14
N MET A 18 -11.36 -2.01 14.18
CA MET A 18 -12.00 -3.32 14.11
C MET A 18 -10.99 -4.39 13.65
N PRO A 19 -10.89 -5.55 14.32
CA PRO A 19 -9.80 -6.52 14.08
C PRO A 19 -9.62 -6.99 12.63
N ASN A 20 -10.73 -7.18 11.92
CA ASN A 20 -10.76 -7.67 10.54
C ASN A 20 -10.66 -6.55 9.49
N VAL A 21 -10.68 -5.27 9.90
CA VAL A 21 -10.61 -4.14 8.98
C VAL A 21 -9.15 -3.81 8.66
N ARG A 22 -8.87 -3.59 7.37
CA ARG A 22 -7.54 -3.27 6.82
C ARG A 22 -7.48 -1.88 6.20
N GLY A 23 -8.62 -1.30 5.86
CA GLY A 23 -8.71 0.05 5.32
C GLY A 23 -10.13 0.54 5.21
N VAL A 24 -10.29 1.85 5.04
CA VAL A 24 -11.59 2.48 4.81
C VAL A 24 -11.41 3.66 3.85
N GLY A 25 -12.36 3.85 2.95
CA GLY A 25 -12.32 4.91 1.94
C GLY A 25 -13.70 5.30 1.43
N VAL A 26 -13.71 6.18 0.44
CA VAL A 26 -14.91 6.59 -0.30
C VAL A 26 -14.77 6.11 -1.72
N GLY A 27 -15.81 5.47 -2.25
CA GLY A 27 -15.78 4.90 -3.58
C GLY A 27 -17.17 4.55 -4.07
N TYR A 28 -17.24 3.70 -5.08
CA TYR A 28 -18.48 3.25 -5.66
C TYR A 28 -18.73 1.80 -5.26
N LYS A 29 -19.97 1.50 -4.89
CA LYS A 29 -20.37 0.17 -4.44
C LYS A 29 -20.17 -0.85 -5.54
N GLN A 30 -19.68 -2.03 -5.17
CA GLN A 30 -19.53 -3.18 -6.03
C GLN A 30 -20.54 -4.26 -5.63
N VAL A 31 -21.17 -4.89 -6.62
CA VAL A 31 -22.05 -6.05 -6.40
C VAL A 31 -21.52 -7.18 -7.28
N GLY A 32 -21.07 -8.27 -6.65
CA GLY A 32 -20.33 -9.32 -7.36
C GLY A 32 -19.03 -8.77 -7.97
N SER A 33 -18.85 -8.93 -9.27
CA SER A 33 -17.72 -8.41 -10.05
C SER A 33 -17.98 -7.04 -10.68
N THR A 34 -19.17 -6.46 -10.49
CA THR A 34 -19.59 -5.26 -11.21
C THR A 34 -19.60 -4.03 -10.30
N ARG A 35 -18.83 -3.01 -10.69
CA ARG A 35 -18.89 -1.68 -10.06
C ARG A 35 -20.18 -0.98 -10.46
N THR A 36 -20.88 -0.42 -9.49
CA THR A 36 -22.13 0.35 -9.70
C THR A 36 -21.87 1.85 -9.67
N ASP A 37 -22.84 2.67 -10.05
CA ASP A 37 -22.74 4.14 -9.94
C ASP A 37 -23.15 4.68 -8.56
N LYS A 38 -23.42 3.80 -7.58
CA LYS A 38 -23.86 4.19 -6.23
C LYS A 38 -22.66 4.51 -5.34
N PRO A 39 -22.50 5.75 -4.85
CA PRO A 39 -21.38 6.08 -3.97
C PRO A 39 -21.56 5.51 -2.55
N ALA A 40 -20.51 4.93 -2.00
CA ALA A 40 -20.51 4.23 -0.73
C ALA A 40 -19.23 4.49 0.08
N ILE A 41 -19.33 4.27 1.39
CA ILE A 41 -18.16 4.09 2.26
C ILE A 41 -17.64 2.68 2.02
N ILE A 42 -16.41 2.57 1.56
CA ILE A 42 -15.77 1.30 1.26
C ILE A 42 -14.97 0.86 2.47
N VAL A 43 -15.21 -0.34 2.97
CA VAL A 43 -14.46 -0.95 4.06
C VAL A 43 -13.72 -2.17 3.54
N PHE A 44 -12.40 -2.12 3.59
CA PHE A 44 -11.54 -3.22 3.21
C PHE A 44 -11.33 -4.14 4.40
N VAL A 45 -11.63 -5.42 4.24
CA VAL A 45 -11.46 -6.44 5.29
C VAL A 45 -10.47 -7.52 4.85
N GLU A 46 -9.84 -8.17 5.81
CA GLU A 46 -8.97 -9.31 5.52
C GLU A 46 -9.76 -10.50 4.98
N LYS A 47 -10.89 -10.85 5.63
CA LYS A 47 -11.75 -11.95 5.19
C LYS A 47 -13.22 -11.59 5.37
N LYS A 48 -14.09 -11.91 4.43
CA LYS A 48 -15.54 -11.84 4.65
C LYS A 48 -15.96 -12.97 5.57
N VAL A 49 -16.58 -12.58 6.67
CA VAL A 49 -17.16 -13.48 7.66
C VAL A 49 -18.67 -13.30 7.60
N SER A 50 -19.42 -14.40 7.71
CA SER A 50 -20.88 -14.37 7.76
C SER A 50 -21.34 -13.52 8.94
N VAL A 51 -22.42 -12.75 8.76
CA VAL A 51 -22.99 -11.92 9.82
C VAL A 51 -23.37 -12.74 11.06
N LYS A 52 -23.71 -14.02 10.88
CA LYS A 52 -24.04 -14.94 11.98
C LYS A 52 -22.84 -15.23 12.89
N ASP A 53 -21.64 -15.24 12.32
CA ASP A 53 -20.40 -15.57 13.02
C ASP A 53 -19.66 -14.32 13.52
N LEU A 54 -20.24 -13.13 13.31
CA LEU A 54 -19.70 -11.85 13.78
C LEU A 54 -20.42 -11.38 15.04
N SER A 55 -19.65 -10.99 16.05
CA SER A 55 -20.19 -10.27 17.22
C SER A 55 -20.73 -8.90 16.81
N ARG A 56 -21.61 -8.30 17.64
CA ARG A 56 -22.19 -6.98 17.34
C ARG A 56 -21.13 -5.89 17.08
N GLY A 57 -19.99 -5.95 17.77
CA GLY A 57 -18.90 -5.00 17.63
C GLY A 57 -18.08 -5.15 16.34
N GLU A 58 -18.15 -6.31 15.68
CA GLU A 58 -17.40 -6.60 14.44
C GLU A 58 -18.25 -6.42 13.18
N ARG A 59 -19.56 -6.23 13.33
CA ARG A 59 -20.46 -6.02 12.21
C ARG A 59 -20.32 -4.60 11.68
N ILE A 60 -19.88 -4.51 10.43
CA ILE A 60 -19.92 -3.27 9.67
C ILE A 60 -21.38 -3.01 9.27
N PRO A 61 -21.99 -1.87 9.67
CA PRO A 61 -23.37 -1.59 9.34
C PRO A 61 -23.53 -1.34 7.83
N GLY A 62 -24.64 -1.79 7.25
CA GLY A 62 -24.93 -1.58 5.82
C GLY A 62 -25.07 -0.11 5.41
N LYS A 63 -25.29 0.77 6.40
CA LYS A 63 -25.27 2.22 6.24
C LYS A 63 -24.51 2.90 7.38
N ILE A 64 -23.76 3.93 7.04
CA ILE A 64 -23.06 4.79 8.00
C ILE A 64 -23.50 6.23 7.76
N ASN A 65 -24.06 6.88 8.78
CA ASN A 65 -24.63 8.24 8.67
C ASN A 65 -25.64 8.37 7.50
N GLY A 66 -26.41 7.30 7.26
CA GLY A 66 -27.38 7.18 6.17
C GLY A 66 -26.78 6.92 4.78
N LEU A 67 -25.46 6.78 4.66
CA LEU A 67 -24.77 6.50 3.40
C LEU A 67 -24.53 5.00 3.24
N GLU A 68 -24.65 4.51 2.01
CA GLU A 68 -24.35 3.10 1.68
C GLU A 68 -22.94 2.71 2.11
N THR A 69 -22.80 1.50 2.63
CA THR A 69 -21.51 0.87 2.92
C THR A 69 -21.30 -0.32 1.99
N ASP A 70 -20.05 -0.55 1.62
CA ASP A 70 -19.61 -1.70 0.86
C ASP A 70 -18.41 -2.36 1.55
N VAL A 71 -18.41 -3.68 1.60
CA VAL A 71 -17.37 -4.47 2.27
C VAL A 71 -16.64 -5.27 1.21
N ILE A 72 -15.35 -4.98 1.05
CA ILE A 72 -14.49 -5.60 0.06
C ILE A 72 -13.44 -6.44 0.77
N GLU A 73 -13.36 -7.72 0.42
CA GLU A 73 -12.30 -8.60 0.92
C GLU A 73 -11.01 -8.36 0.13
N ILE A 74 -9.92 -8.08 0.82
CA ILE A 74 -8.60 -7.85 0.21
C ILE A 74 -7.53 -8.83 0.69
N GLY A 75 -7.88 -9.75 1.58
CA GLY A 75 -6.90 -10.64 2.19
C GLY A 75 -6.01 -9.94 3.22
N ARG A 76 -5.02 -10.68 3.72
CA ARG A 76 -4.02 -10.13 4.62
C ARG A 76 -3.04 -9.27 3.83
N VAL A 77 -3.02 -7.97 4.09
CA VAL A 77 -1.99 -7.08 3.56
C VAL A 77 -0.65 -7.49 4.17
N ARG A 78 0.24 -8.04 3.36
CA ARG A 78 1.61 -8.38 3.75
C ARG A 78 2.56 -7.62 2.84
N LEU A 79 3.61 -7.07 3.40
CA LEU A 79 4.76 -6.66 2.62
C LEU A 79 5.38 -7.94 2.04
N MET A 80 5.37 -8.06 0.72
CA MET A 80 6.08 -9.17 0.06
C MET A 80 7.58 -8.88 0.11
N GLU A 81 8.21 -9.41 1.13
CA GLU A 81 9.63 -9.22 1.41
C GLU A 81 10.48 -10.21 0.61
N ARG A 82 10.80 -9.85 -0.64
CA ARG A 82 11.94 -10.46 -1.35
C ARG A 82 13.25 -9.84 -0.84
N VAL A 83 13.51 -10.08 0.45
CA VAL A 83 14.64 -9.54 1.24
C VAL A 83 15.89 -10.42 1.19
N GLN A 84 15.80 -11.57 0.54
CA GLN A 84 16.95 -12.44 0.30
C GLN A 84 17.84 -11.81 -0.77
N LYS A 85 19.16 -12.03 -0.66
CA LYS A 85 20.10 -11.57 -1.69
C LYS A 85 19.88 -12.41 -2.95
N ILE A 86 19.38 -11.77 -4.02
CA ILE A 86 19.10 -12.43 -5.31
C ILE A 86 19.95 -11.73 -6.38
N ARG A 87 20.60 -12.51 -7.25
CA ARG A 87 21.41 -11.99 -8.36
C ARG A 87 21.07 -12.75 -9.66
N PRO A 88 20.65 -12.05 -10.73
CA PRO A 88 20.31 -10.63 -10.77
C PRO A 88 19.07 -10.33 -9.90
N ALA A 89 19.00 -9.14 -9.31
CA ALA A 89 17.81 -8.71 -8.57
C ALA A 89 16.61 -8.64 -9.53
N LEU A 90 15.42 -9.03 -9.07
CA LEU A 90 14.20 -9.03 -9.87
C LEU A 90 13.25 -7.93 -9.40
N PRO A 91 12.43 -7.33 -10.27
CA PRO A 91 11.29 -6.52 -9.86
C PRO A 91 10.49 -7.21 -8.74
N GLY A 92 10.11 -6.45 -7.71
CA GLY A 92 9.56 -6.93 -6.45
C GLY A 92 10.60 -7.22 -5.36
N SER A 93 11.90 -7.26 -5.67
CA SER A 93 12.97 -7.38 -4.67
C SER A 93 13.05 -6.17 -3.74
N SER A 94 13.43 -6.40 -2.49
CA SER A 94 13.72 -5.31 -1.56
C SER A 94 15.03 -4.62 -1.95
N ILE A 95 14.97 -3.31 -2.20
CA ILE A 95 16.11 -2.46 -2.54
C ILE A 95 16.03 -1.11 -1.84
N GLY A 96 17.12 -0.36 -1.77
CA GLY A 96 17.06 1.04 -1.35
C GLY A 96 18.40 1.73 -1.27
N HIS A 97 18.35 3.06 -1.22
CA HIS A 97 19.48 3.91 -0.89
C HIS A 97 20.01 3.57 0.51
N TYR A 98 21.32 3.52 0.70
CA TYR A 98 21.95 3.08 1.97
C TYR A 98 21.57 3.92 3.21
N LYS A 99 21.05 5.14 3.01
CA LYS A 99 20.57 6.04 4.08
C LYS A 99 19.08 5.88 4.45
N ILE A 100 18.32 5.01 3.77
CA ILE A 100 16.91 4.74 4.08
C ILE A 100 16.72 3.30 4.56
N SER A 101 15.50 2.92 4.92
CA SER A 101 15.18 1.57 5.39
C SER A 101 15.23 0.54 4.26
N ALA A 102 14.16 0.43 3.50
CA ALA A 102 14.00 -0.45 2.35
C ALA A 102 12.75 -0.04 1.54
N GLY A 103 12.74 -0.39 0.27
CA GLY A 103 11.59 -0.28 -0.61
C GLY A 103 11.62 -1.38 -1.67
N THR A 104 10.83 -1.20 -2.72
CA THR A 104 10.63 -2.25 -3.72
C THR A 104 11.28 -1.88 -5.04
N PHE A 105 11.98 -2.82 -5.65
CA PHE A 105 12.44 -2.71 -7.02
C PHE A 105 11.22 -2.73 -7.95
N GLY A 106 10.91 -1.61 -8.62
CA GLY A 106 9.73 -1.46 -9.46
C GLY A 106 9.87 -2.17 -10.80
N ALA A 107 10.79 -1.70 -11.66
CA ALA A 107 10.96 -2.24 -13.01
C ALA A 107 12.36 -1.96 -13.56
N VAL A 108 12.81 -2.79 -14.51
CA VAL A 108 13.92 -2.43 -15.42
C VAL A 108 13.36 -1.57 -16.53
N VAL A 109 13.96 -0.42 -16.76
CA VAL A 109 13.58 0.51 -17.83
C VAL A 109 14.79 0.78 -18.73
N LYS A 110 14.56 1.40 -19.88
CA LYS A 110 15.60 1.78 -20.82
C LYS A 110 15.47 3.28 -21.12
N ASP A 111 16.56 4.03 -21.00
CA ASP A 111 16.57 5.42 -21.45
C ASP A 111 16.34 5.47 -22.96
N LYS A 112 15.44 6.35 -23.40
CA LYS A 112 15.03 6.41 -24.82
C LYS A 112 16.14 6.98 -25.72
N LYS A 113 17.00 7.84 -25.21
CA LYS A 113 18.05 8.53 -25.98
C LYS A 113 19.34 7.73 -26.00
N THR A 114 19.82 7.27 -24.84
CA THR A 114 21.11 6.56 -24.71
C THR A 114 20.96 5.06 -24.88
N GLY A 115 19.75 4.52 -24.66
CA GLY A 115 19.51 3.09 -24.64
C GLY A 115 20.06 2.37 -23.39
N GLU A 116 20.50 3.12 -22.39
CA GLU A 116 21.02 2.56 -21.14
C GLU A 116 19.91 1.87 -20.33
N LYS A 117 20.23 0.72 -19.72
CA LYS A 117 19.32 0.01 -18.82
C LYS A 117 19.39 0.64 -17.43
N LEU A 118 18.24 1.02 -16.90
CA LEU A 118 18.10 1.65 -15.59
C LEU A 118 17.09 0.87 -14.74
N ILE A 119 17.04 1.17 -13.45
CA ILE A 119 16.01 0.66 -12.53
C ILE A 119 15.04 1.79 -12.17
N LEU A 120 13.76 1.46 -12.02
CA LEU A 120 12.70 2.37 -11.60
C LEU A 120 12.17 1.96 -10.23
N SER A 121 12.02 2.93 -9.35
CA SER A 121 11.28 2.84 -8.08
C SER A 121 10.92 4.25 -7.62
N ASN A 122 10.36 4.39 -6.42
CA ASN A 122 10.08 5.69 -5.83
C ASN A 122 11.37 6.45 -5.49
N ASN A 123 11.33 7.77 -5.62
CA ASN A 123 12.45 8.65 -5.26
C ASN A 123 12.89 8.46 -3.79
N HIS A 124 11.95 8.36 -2.85
CA HIS A 124 12.30 8.15 -1.44
C HIS A 124 13.00 6.80 -1.18
N ILE A 125 12.94 5.86 -2.13
CA ILE A 125 13.63 4.58 -2.08
C ILE A 125 15.03 4.68 -2.70
N LEU A 126 15.17 5.30 -3.88
CA LEU A 126 16.44 5.34 -4.60
C LEU A 126 17.33 6.55 -4.27
N ALA A 127 16.74 7.64 -3.78
CA ALA A 127 17.42 8.92 -3.63
C ALA A 127 17.11 9.61 -2.29
N ASN A 128 16.74 8.86 -1.25
CA ASN A 128 16.52 9.39 0.11
C ASN A 128 15.58 10.62 0.17
N GLY A 129 14.57 10.63 -0.72
CA GLY A 129 13.57 11.70 -0.79
C GLY A 129 14.12 13.00 -1.36
N SER A 130 15.31 12.98 -1.97
CA SER A 130 16.03 14.15 -2.45
C SER A 130 15.32 14.84 -3.59
N ASN A 131 15.40 16.17 -3.59
CA ASN A 131 15.00 17.03 -4.71
C ASN A 131 16.14 17.30 -5.72
N GLY A 132 17.33 16.75 -5.49
CA GLY A 132 18.52 16.91 -6.34
C GLY A 132 19.45 18.07 -5.97
N SER A 133 19.08 18.94 -5.03
CA SER A 133 19.91 20.08 -4.56
C SER A 133 20.10 20.14 -3.04
N ASP A 134 19.42 19.27 -2.30
CA ASP A 134 19.42 19.24 -0.83
C ASP A 134 20.54 18.39 -0.19
N GLY A 135 21.42 17.80 -1.00
CA GLY A 135 22.53 16.97 -0.52
C GLY A 135 22.14 15.64 0.12
N ARG A 136 20.86 15.22 0.04
CA ARG A 136 20.40 13.95 0.65
C ARG A 136 20.80 12.71 -0.14
N ALA A 137 21.03 12.86 -1.44
CA ALA A 137 21.56 11.84 -2.34
C ALA A 137 22.43 12.51 -3.43
N MET A 138 23.39 11.75 -3.96
CA MET A 138 24.32 12.17 -5.00
C MET A 138 24.38 11.12 -6.11
N ILE A 139 24.72 11.55 -7.32
CA ILE A 139 25.00 10.62 -8.42
C ILE A 139 26.17 9.71 -8.01
N GLY A 140 25.99 8.40 -8.15
CA GLY A 140 26.96 7.39 -7.73
C GLY A 140 26.69 6.77 -6.35
N ASP A 141 25.72 7.29 -5.60
CA ASP A 141 25.30 6.65 -4.35
C ASP A 141 24.84 5.20 -4.58
N PRO A 142 25.28 4.23 -3.75
CA PRO A 142 24.94 2.83 -3.94
C PRO A 142 23.47 2.56 -3.60
N ILE A 143 22.82 1.76 -4.44
CA ILE A 143 21.52 1.15 -4.16
C ILE A 143 21.74 -0.30 -3.72
N LEU A 144 21.30 -0.62 -2.51
CA LEU A 144 21.52 -1.91 -1.88
C LEU A 144 20.42 -2.90 -2.27
N GLN A 145 20.79 -4.17 -2.45
CA GLN A 145 19.89 -5.32 -2.50
C GLN A 145 20.57 -6.47 -1.74
N PRO A 146 20.02 -6.96 -0.62
CA PRO A 146 18.83 -6.48 0.08
C PRO A 146 18.91 -5.02 0.54
N GLY A 147 17.77 -4.39 0.86
CA GLY A 147 17.73 -3.03 1.41
C GLY A 147 18.46 -2.94 2.75
N ALA A 148 18.80 -1.73 3.19
CA ALA A 148 19.64 -1.54 4.38
C ALA A 148 19.04 -2.19 5.64
N CYS A 149 17.74 -2.01 5.89
CA CYS A 149 17.05 -2.64 7.02
C CYS A 149 16.99 -4.17 6.96
N ASP A 150 17.05 -4.78 5.78
CA ASP A 150 16.95 -6.24 5.62
C ASP A 150 18.19 -6.96 6.15
N THR A 151 19.33 -6.27 6.14
CA THR A 151 20.59 -6.81 6.66
C THR A 151 20.69 -6.71 8.20
N LEU A 152 19.91 -5.82 8.82
CA LEU A 152 19.84 -5.65 10.28
C LEU A 152 18.97 -6.72 10.95
N LEU A 153 18.01 -7.31 10.22
CA LEU A 153 17.11 -8.37 10.71
C LEU A 153 17.79 -9.75 10.85
N LYS A 154 19.10 -9.86 10.59
CA LYS A 154 19.88 -11.11 10.66
C LYS A 154 20.82 -11.20 11.88
N LYS A 155 20.67 -10.34 12.88
CA LYS A 155 21.38 -10.45 14.17
C LYS A 155 20.43 -10.83 15.28
#